data_AF-A0A1W1Y158-F1
#
_entry.id   AF-A0A1W1Y158-F1
#
_cell.length_a   1.000
_cell.length_b   1.000
_cell.length_c   1.000
_cell.angle_alpha   90.00
_cell.angle_beta   90.00
_cell.angle_gamma   90.00
#
_symmetry.space_group_name_H-M   'P 1'
#
loop_
_entity.id
_entity.type
_entity.pdbx_description
1 polymer ?
#
loop_
_entity_poly.entity_id
_entity_poly.type
_entity_poly.pdbx_seq_one_letter_code
_entity_poly.pdbx_strand_id
1 'polypeptide(L)'
;MIDLRLPPFAGLLIAGVIATLAMPVHAALDPAYVDRLGKVYTGIQQVAFERKSCQELAPASAKATDSAYADWKKSHRAFLGEFDARFERYLRSLPDAGKPAKYQQYRKIMAGKFAEQGLAWRAQMAHLSKPELQTRCEQFPRALQGVLDPQQKYASEIATLRSQAPLR
;
A
#
# COMPACT_ATOMS: atom_id res chain seq x y z
N MET A 1 27.14 -44.19 71.56
CA MET A 1 27.64 -42.98 70.88
C MET A 1 27.43 -43.20 69.39
N ILE A 2 26.49 -42.46 68.81
CA ILE A 2 26.04 -42.59 67.42
C ILE A 2 26.70 -41.46 66.64
N ASP A 3 27.56 -41.80 65.68
CA ASP A 3 28.24 -40.84 64.81
C ASP A 3 27.49 -40.77 63.47
N LEU A 4 26.68 -39.71 63.29
CA LEU A 4 25.94 -39.40 62.07
C LEU A 4 26.79 -38.43 61.22
N ARG A 5 27.43 -38.94 60.17
CA ARG A 5 28.02 -38.11 59.11
C ARG A 5 27.21 -38.23 57.82
N LEU A 6 26.41 -37.20 57.54
CA LEU A 6 25.79 -36.95 56.24
C LEU A 6 26.80 -36.27 55.30
N PRO A 7 26.97 -36.72 54.05
CA PRO A 7 27.75 -35.99 53.05
C PRO A 7 26.95 -34.80 52.47
N PRO A 8 27.63 -33.70 52.12
CA PRO A 8 27.00 -32.52 51.52
C PRO A 8 26.58 -32.79 50.07
N PHE A 9 25.31 -32.49 49.80
CA PHE A 9 24.72 -32.42 48.48
C PHE A 9 25.39 -31.31 47.65
N ALA A 10 26.05 -31.67 46.55
CA ALA A 10 26.49 -30.73 45.53
C ALA A 10 26.48 -31.41 44.15
N GLY A 11 25.31 -31.89 43.74
CA GLY A 11 25.05 -32.37 42.38
C GLY A 11 24.47 -31.24 41.54
N LEU A 12 25.34 -30.58 40.77
CA LEU A 12 25.06 -29.50 39.84
C LEU A 12 23.96 -29.90 38.84
N LEU A 13 22.79 -29.26 38.92
CA LEU A 13 21.71 -29.43 37.94
C LEU A 13 22.14 -28.86 36.59
N ILE A 14 22.13 -29.73 35.58
CA ILE A 14 22.35 -29.42 34.17
C ILE A 14 21.16 -28.59 33.68
N ALA A 15 21.29 -27.27 33.71
CA ALA A 15 20.34 -26.37 33.04
C ALA A 15 20.67 -26.34 31.54
N GLY A 16 20.08 -27.29 30.81
CA GLY A 16 20.07 -27.28 29.35
C GLY A 16 19.35 -26.05 28.83
N VAL A 17 20.11 -25.02 28.44
CA VAL A 17 19.60 -23.90 27.65
C VAL A 17 19.32 -24.43 26.24
N ILE A 18 18.09 -24.88 26.02
CA ILE A 18 17.55 -25.07 24.67
C ILE A 18 17.44 -23.67 24.07
N ALA A 19 18.49 -23.25 23.37
CA ALA A 19 18.43 -22.13 22.46
C ALA A 19 17.47 -22.52 21.34
N THR A 20 16.19 -22.20 21.51
CA THR A 20 15.23 -22.19 20.41
C THR A 20 15.75 -21.17 19.40
N LEU A 21 16.43 -21.67 18.37
CA LEU A 21 16.70 -20.94 17.15
C LEU A 21 15.34 -20.51 16.62
N ALA A 22 14.95 -19.27 16.93
CA ALA A 22 13.88 -18.58 16.25
C ALA A 22 14.34 -18.39 14.81
N MET A 23 14.15 -19.43 13.99
CA MET A 23 14.23 -19.26 12.55
C MET A 23 13.27 -18.13 12.21
N PRO A 24 13.73 -17.07 11.50
CA PRO A 24 12.84 -16.05 11.02
C PRO A 24 11.95 -16.72 9.98
N VAL A 25 10.80 -17.22 10.44
CA VAL A 25 9.68 -17.56 9.59
C VAL A 25 9.32 -16.24 8.94
N HIS A 26 9.82 -16.03 7.73
CA HIS A 26 9.23 -15.07 6.81
C HIS A 26 7.83 -15.61 6.59
N ALA A 27 6.88 -15.12 7.38
CA ALA A 27 5.48 -15.42 7.20
C ALA A 27 5.16 -15.10 5.74
N ALA A 28 4.83 -16.13 4.96
CA ALA A 28 4.48 -15.95 3.55
C ALA A 28 3.35 -14.92 3.50
N LEU A 29 3.57 -13.85 2.75
CA LEU A 29 2.55 -12.81 2.59
C LEU A 29 1.30 -13.45 2.01
N ASP A 30 0.16 -13.27 2.67
CA ASP A 30 -1.13 -13.72 2.15
C ASP A 30 -1.35 -13.09 0.76
N PRO A 31 -1.39 -13.90 -0.31
CA PRO A 31 -1.58 -13.38 -1.66
C PRO A 31 -2.89 -12.57 -1.80
N ALA A 32 -3.93 -12.92 -1.04
CA ALA A 32 -5.19 -12.20 -1.05
C ALA A 32 -5.08 -10.81 -0.41
N TYR A 33 -4.27 -10.65 0.64
CA TYR A 33 -3.95 -9.34 1.21
C TYR A 33 -3.25 -8.46 0.18
N VAL A 34 -2.23 -9.01 -0.49
CA VAL A 34 -1.42 -8.27 -1.47
C VAL A 34 -2.26 -7.85 -2.68
N ASP A 35 -3.12 -8.73 -3.20
CA ASP A 35 -4.03 -8.40 -4.31
C ASP A 35 -4.99 -7.27 -3.95
N ARG A 36 -5.64 -7.35 -2.78
CA ARG A 36 -6.57 -6.30 -2.31
C ARG A 36 -5.86 -4.97 -2.09
N LEU A 37 -4.69 -4.99 -1.45
CA LEU A 37 -3.89 -3.79 -1.23
C LEU A 37 -3.46 -3.18 -2.58
N GLY A 38 -3.06 -4.00 -3.53
CA GLY A 38 -2.75 -3.59 -4.90
C GLY A 38 -3.92 -2.90 -5.58
N LYS A 39 -5.13 -3.47 -5.53
CA LYS A 39 -6.35 -2.87 -6.10
C LYS A 39 -6.66 -1.50 -5.53
N VAL A 40 -6.69 -1.39 -4.20
CA VAL A 40 -7.00 -0.10 -3.53
C VAL A 40 -5.92 0.93 -3.86
N TYR A 41 -4.64 0.56 -3.77
CA TYR A 41 -3.55 1.50 -4.00
C TYR A 41 -3.46 1.94 -5.46
N THR A 42 -3.66 1.04 -6.42
CA THR A 42 -3.80 1.40 -7.84
C THR A 42 -5.01 2.31 -8.05
N GLY A 43 -6.12 2.11 -7.36
CA GLY A 43 -7.26 3.03 -7.34
C GLY A 43 -6.88 4.45 -6.94
N ILE A 44 -6.11 4.60 -5.86
CA ILE A 44 -5.60 5.90 -5.41
C ILE A 44 -4.74 6.54 -6.50
N GLN A 45 -3.86 5.78 -7.14
CA GLN A 45 -2.99 6.29 -8.21
C GLN A 45 -3.79 6.68 -9.47
N GLN A 46 -4.86 5.95 -9.81
CA GLN A 46 -5.74 6.25 -10.96
C GLN A 46 -6.34 7.66 -10.87
N VAL A 47 -6.69 8.13 -9.67
CA VAL A 47 -7.17 9.51 -9.48
C VAL A 47 -6.12 10.54 -9.93
N ALA A 48 -4.85 10.32 -9.55
CA ALA A 48 -3.75 11.19 -9.96
C ALA A 48 -3.46 11.10 -11.47
N PHE A 49 -3.61 9.91 -12.07
CA PHE A 49 -3.43 9.71 -13.51
C PHE A 49 -4.49 10.44 -14.33
N GLU A 50 -5.77 10.31 -13.94
CA GLU A 50 -6.88 11.01 -14.58
C GLU A 50 -6.71 12.53 -14.46
N ARG A 51 -6.38 13.03 -13.26
CA ARG A 51 -6.09 14.46 -13.03
C ARG A 51 -4.98 14.96 -13.96
N LYS A 52 -3.83 14.28 -13.97
CA LYS A 52 -2.68 14.67 -14.79
C LYS A 52 -3.03 14.66 -16.28
N SER A 53 -3.75 13.64 -16.74
CA SER A 53 -4.17 13.53 -18.12
C SER A 53 -5.15 14.64 -18.52
N CYS A 54 -6.08 15.01 -17.63
CA CYS A 54 -6.95 16.18 -17.85
C CYS A 54 -6.19 17.50 -17.91
N GLN A 55 -5.17 17.70 -17.06
CA GLN A 55 -4.32 18.90 -17.14
C GLN A 55 -3.58 19.00 -18.48
N GLU A 56 -3.04 17.89 -18.97
CA GLU A 56 -2.22 17.86 -20.18
C GLU A 56 -3.04 17.89 -21.47
N LEU A 57 -4.19 17.18 -21.50
CA LEU A 57 -4.97 16.97 -22.72
C LEU A 57 -6.19 17.91 -22.82
N ALA A 58 -6.70 18.42 -21.69
CA ALA A 58 -7.88 19.29 -21.63
C ALA A 58 -7.61 20.55 -20.76
N PRO A 59 -6.73 21.46 -21.20
CA PRO A 59 -6.26 22.59 -20.38
C PRO A 59 -7.37 23.54 -19.93
N ALA A 60 -8.49 23.62 -20.66
CA ALA A 60 -9.66 24.41 -20.27
C ALA A 60 -10.26 23.94 -18.92
N SER A 61 -10.14 22.65 -18.59
CA SER A 61 -10.67 22.04 -17.37
C SER A 61 -9.62 21.89 -16.26
N ALA A 62 -8.36 22.24 -16.52
CA ALA A 62 -7.23 21.97 -15.62
C ALA A 62 -7.42 22.60 -14.22
N LYS A 63 -7.83 23.87 -14.16
CA LYS A 63 -8.03 24.58 -12.89
C LYS A 63 -9.13 23.93 -12.02
N ALA A 64 -10.26 23.58 -12.63
CA ALA A 64 -11.36 22.92 -11.93
C ALA A 64 -10.96 21.51 -11.46
N THR A 65 -10.24 20.77 -12.31
CA THR A 65 -9.68 19.44 -12.01
C THR A 65 -8.73 19.50 -10.80
N ASP A 66 -7.82 20.48 -10.78
CA ASP A 66 -6.86 20.66 -9.69
C ASP A 66 -7.51 21.04 -8.37
N SER A 67 -8.48 21.94 -8.40
CA SER A 67 -9.25 22.30 -7.21
C SER A 67 -9.97 21.09 -6.64
N ALA A 68 -10.71 20.35 -7.47
CA ALA A 68 -11.46 19.17 -7.04
C ALA A 68 -10.54 18.06 -6.51
N TYR A 69 -9.38 17.84 -7.14
CA TYR A 69 -8.39 16.89 -6.65
C TYR A 69 -7.81 17.30 -5.28
N ALA A 70 -7.52 18.58 -5.08
CA ALA A 70 -7.02 19.10 -3.81
C ALA A 70 -8.06 18.92 -2.68
N ASP A 71 -9.33 19.22 -2.96
CA ASP A 71 -10.43 19.04 -2.02
C ASP A 71 -10.66 17.56 -1.70
N TRP A 72 -10.63 16.69 -2.71
CA TRP A 72 -10.71 15.24 -2.52
C TRP A 72 -9.57 14.71 -1.66
N LYS A 73 -8.32 15.11 -1.93
CA LYS A 73 -7.17 14.72 -1.11
C LYS A 73 -7.34 15.17 0.34
N LYS A 74 -7.88 16.36 0.56
CA LYS A 74 -8.11 16.91 1.90
C LYS A 74 -9.17 16.10 2.64
N SER A 75 -10.30 15.79 2.00
CA SER A 75 -11.37 14.99 2.61
C SER A 75 -10.97 13.53 2.84
N HIS A 76 -10.07 12.99 2.02
CA HIS A 76 -9.60 11.60 2.09
C HIS A 76 -8.26 11.44 2.82
N ARG A 77 -7.76 12.49 3.51
CA ARG A 77 -6.42 12.49 4.11
C ARG A 77 -6.14 11.28 4.99
N ALA A 78 -7.09 10.88 5.84
CA ALA A 78 -6.92 9.74 6.74
C ALA A 78 -6.85 8.41 5.97
N PHE A 79 -7.72 8.24 4.96
CA PHE A 79 -7.72 7.08 4.08
C PHE A 79 -6.41 6.98 3.29
N LEU A 80 -5.96 8.08 2.68
CA LEU A 80 -4.71 8.11 1.92
C LEU A 80 -3.51 7.75 2.81
N GLY A 81 -3.43 8.35 4.01
CA GLY A 81 -2.37 8.06 4.97
C GLY A 81 -2.36 6.60 5.44
N GLU A 82 -3.53 5.99 5.64
CA GLU A 82 -3.63 4.57 6.00
C GLU A 82 -3.04 3.68 4.89
N PHE A 83 -3.46 3.90 3.64
CA PHE A 83 -3.07 3.04 2.54
C PHE A 83 -1.65 3.28 2.04
N ASP A 84 -1.12 4.50 2.16
CA ASP A 84 0.31 4.76 2.02
C ASP A 84 1.12 3.97 3.06
N ALA A 85 0.72 4.02 4.34
CA ALA A 85 1.43 3.28 5.39
C ALA A 85 1.36 1.75 5.20
N ARG A 86 0.21 1.20 4.78
CA ARG A 86 0.06 -0.23 4.46
C ARG A 86 0.92 -0.64 3.27
N PHE A 87 0.98 0.19 2.23
CA PHE A 87 1.81 -0.07 1.06
C PHE A 87 3.30 0.00 1.38
N GLU A 88 3.73 0.99 2.18
CA GLU A 88 5.13 1.05 2.65
C GLU A 88 5.52 -0.17 3.48
N ARG A 89 4.64 -0.64 4.37
CA ARG A 89 4.85 -1.88 5.13
C ARG A 89 4.97 -3.08 4.21
N TYR A 90 4.12 -3.18 3.19
CA TYR A 90 4.24 -4.21 2.17
C TYR A 90 5.62 -4.18 1.49
N LEU A 91 6.11 -3.01 1.07
CA LEU A 91 7.44 -2.90 0.48
C LEU A 91 8.56 -3.30 1.43
N ARG A 92 8.42 -3.04 2.74
CA ARG A 92 9.38 -3.44 3.78
C ARG A 92 9.31 -4.92 4.13
N SER A 93 8.19 -5.58 3.86
CA SER A 93 8.01 -7.01 4.06
C SER A 93 8.54 -7.88 2.90
N LEU A 94 8.92 -7.26 1.78
CA LEU A 94 9.49 -7.96 0.64
C LEU A 94 10.86 -8.59 0.99
N PRO A 95 11.26 -9.68 0.30
CA PRO A 95 12.53 -10.35 0.56
C PRO A 95 13.71 -9.37 0.57
N ASP A 96 14.58 -9.48 1.58
CA ASP A 96 15.73 -8.59 1.78
C ASP A 96 15.43 -7.09 1.96
N ALA A 97 14.17 -6.65 2.07
CA ALA A 97 13.82 -5.23 2.19
C ALA A 97 14.23 -4.58 3.52
N GLY A 98 14.72 -5.37 4.50
CA GLY A 98 15.46 -4.85 5.65
C GLY A 98 16.78 -4.18 5.27
N LYS A 99 17.35 -4.47 4.09
CA LYS A 99 18.54 -3.80 3.54
C LYS A 99 18.10 -2.51 2.82
N PRO A 100 18.64 -1.33 3.15
CA PRO A 100 18.21 -0.05 2.55
C PRO A 100 18.25 -0.03 1.02
N ALA A 101 19.29 -0.62 0.41
CA ALA A 101 19.41 -0.69 -1.05
C ALA A 101 18.28 -1.50 -1.71
N LYS A 102 17.86 -2.61 -1.09
CA LYS A 102 16.78 -3.46 -1.60
C LYS A 102 15.41 -2.79 -1.45
N TYR A 103 15.15 -2.15 -0.31
CA TYR A 103 13.94 -1.35 -0.14
C TYR A 103 13.84 -0.23 -1.19
N GLN A 104 14.92 0.53 -1.42
CA GLN A 104 14.91 1.56 -2.46
C GLN A 104 14.75 0.99 -3.87
N GLN A 105 15.32 -0.19 -4.14
CA GLN A 105 15.10 -0.90 -5.40
C GLN A 105 13.60 -1.22 -5.59
N TYR A 106 12.92 -1.77 -4.57
CA TYR A 106 11.49 -2.06 -4.65
C TYR A 106 10.64 -0.80 -4.83
N ARG A 107 10.95 0.28 -4.09
CA ARG A 107 10.30 1.57 -4.30
C ARG A 107 10.45 2.07 -5.73
N LYS A 108 11.65 1.98 -6.30
CA LYS A 108 11.93 2.39 -7.69
C LYS A 108 11.14 1.54 -8.69
N ILE A 109 11.11 0.21 -8.50
CA ILE A 109 10.34 -0.70 -9.36
C ILE A 109 8.85 -0.33 -9.32
N MET A 110 8.28 -0.13 -8.12
CA MET A 110 6.87 0.22 -8.00
C MET A 110 6.56 1.60 -8.55
N ALA A 111 7.42 2.60 -8.33
CA ALA A 111 7.29 3.91 -8.96
C ALA A 111 7.33 3.81 -10.49
N GLY A 112 8.21 2.97 -11.05
CA GLY A 112 8.25 2.68 -12.49
C GLY A 112 6.94 2.09 -13.00
N LYS A 113 6.38 1.09 -12.31
CA LYS A 113 5.07 0.50 -12.65
C LYS A 113 3.94 1.53 -12.64
N PHE A 114 3.90 2.42 -11.65
CA PHE A 114 2.89 3.48 -11.62
C PHE A 114 3.12 4.54 -12.70
N ALA A 115 4.36 4.85 -13.06
CA ALA A 115 4.66 5.73 -14.17
C ALA A 115 4.17 5.13 -15.51
N GLU A 116 4.41 3.84 -15.74
CA GLU A 116 3.92 3.10 -16.91
C GLU A 116 2.38 3.08 -16.96
N GLN A 117 1.72 2.81 -15.83
CA GLN A 117 0.26 2.86 -15.74
C GLN A 117 -0.28 4.26 -16.03
N GLY A 118 0.36 5.31 -15.52
CA GLY A 118 -0.02 6.69 -15.82
C GLY A 118 0.15 7.04 -17.30
N LEU A 119 1.21 6.56 -17.96
CA LEU A 119 1.38 6.72 -19.40
C LEU A 119 0.32 5.98 -20.21
N ALA A 120 0.00 4.74 -19.82
CA ALA A 120 -1.06 3.95 -20.45
C ALA A 120 -2.43 4.61 -20.28
N TRP A 121 -2.72 5.14 -19.09
CA TRP A 121 -3.95 5.88 -18.82
C TRP A 121 -4.06 7.14 -19.69
N ARG A 122 -2.97 7.92 -19.77
CA ARG A 122 -2.92 9.10 -20.65
C ARG A 122 -3.13 8.73 -22.11
N ALA A 123 -2.50 7.64 -22.58
CA ALA A 123 -2.69 7.16 -23.94
C ALA A 123 -4.16 6.80 -24.21
N GLN A 124 -4.82 6.09 -23.27
CA GLN A 124 -6.26 5.80 -23.36
C GLN A 124 -7.10 7.08 -23.44
N MET A 125 -6.80 8.10 -22.63
CA MET A 125 -7.50 9.39 -22.69
C MET A 125 -7.24 10.14 -23.99
N ALA A 126 -6.03 10.02 -24.56
CA ALA A 126 -5.69 10.64 -25.84
C ALA A 126 -6.39 9.97 -27.04
N HIS A 127 -6.91 8.75 -26.88
CA HIS A 127 -7.73 8.09 -27.90
C HIS A 127 -9.19 8.55 -27.90
N LEU A 128 -9.64 9.29 -26.88
CA LEU A 128 -10.97 9.90 -26.87
C LEU A 128 -11.05 11.03 -27.90
N SER A 129 -12.23 11.23 -28.48
CA SER A 129 -12.48 12.44 -29.25
C SER A 129 -12.39 13.68 -28.36
N LYS A 130 -12.10 14.84 -28.94
CA LYS A 130 -11.99 16.10 -28.18
C LYS A 130 -13.24 16.40 -27.33
N PRO A 131 -14.49 16.22 -27.81
CA PRO A 131 -15.68 16.41 -26.98
C PRO A 131 -15.77 15.41 -25.81
N GLU A 132 -15.48 14.13 -26.03
CA GLU A 132 -15.51 13.10 -24.98
C GLU A 132 -14.47 13.37 -23.89
N LEU A 133 -13.25 13.72 -24.29
CA LEU A 133 -12.18 14.10 -23.38
C LEU A 133 -12.59 15.32 -22.54
N GLN A 134 -13.14 16.35 -23.18
CA GLN A 134 -13.58 17.57 -22.51
C GLN A 134 -14.68 17.26 -21.48
N THR A 135 -15.72 16.52 -21.90
CA THR A 135 -16.82 16.10 -21.00
C THR A 135 -16.29 15.28 -19.83
N ARG A 136 -15.41 14.32 -20.08
CA ARG A 136 -14.81 13.49 -19.02
C ARG A 136 -14.05 14.34 -18.00
N CYS A 137 -13.24 15.29 -18.45
CA CYS A 137 -12.47 16.17 -17.57
C CYS A 137 -13.31 17.22 -16.85
N GLU A 138 -14.39 17.73 -17.46
CA GLU A 138 -15.37 18.57 -16.78
C GLU A 138 -16.14 17.81 -15.69
N GLN A 139 -16.39 16.52 -15.92
CA GLN A 139 -17.07 15.63 -14.97
C GLN A 139 -16.15 15.07 -13.87
N PHE A 140 -14.84 15.34 -13.93
CA PHE A 140 -13.87 14.85 -12.94
C PHE A 140 -14.28 15.11 -11.48
N PRO A 141 -14.77 16.30 -11.08
CA PRO A 141 -15.22 16.53 -9.70
C PRO A 141 -16.37 15.62 -9.27
N ARG A 142 -17.30 15.31 -10.19
CA ARG A 142 -18.41 14.37 -9.92
C ARG A 142 -17.91 12.93 -9.88
N ALA A 143 -16.98 12.57 -10.75
CA ALA A 143 -16.40 11.23 -10.79
C ALA A 143 -15.64 10.88 -9.49
N LEU A 144 -14.99 11.87 -8.86
CA LEU A 144 -14.34 11.77 -7.53
C LEU A 144 -15.31 11.46 -6.38
N GLN A 145 -16.62 11.53 -6.61
CA GLN A 145 -17.65 11.18 -5.62
C GLN A 145 -18.32 9.84 -5.97
N GLY A 146 -17.78 9.08 -6.91
CA GLY A 146 -18.34 7.82 -7.35
C GLY A 146 -17.29 6.93 -8.01
N VAL A 147 -17.31 6.86 -9.34
CA VAL A 147 -16.53 5.87 -10.11
C VAL A 147 -15.01 5.99 -9.96
N LEU A 148 -14.49 7.18 -9.63
CA LEU A 148 -13.06 7.39 -9.36
C LEU A 148 -12.72 7.40 -7.88
N ASP A 149 -13.70 7.40 -6.98
CA ASP A 149 -13.44 7.35 -5.53
C ASP A 149 -13.02 5.92 -5.12
N PRO A 150 -11.74 5.70 -4.72
CA PRO A 150 -11.28 4.38 -4.33
C PRO A 150 -12.00 3.87 -3.07
N GLN A 151 -12.48 4.75 -2.18
CA GLN A 151 -13.20 4.33 -0.97
C GLN A 151 -14.55 3.71 -1.30
N GLN A 152 -15.21 4.21 -2.34
CA GLN A 152 -16.48 3.64 -2.82
C GLN A 152 -16.23 2.42 -3.70
N LYS A 153 -15.33 2.54 -4.68
CA LYS A 153 -15.06 1.49 -5.67
C LYS A 153 -14.55 0.19 -5.03
N TYR A 154 -13.74 0.30 -3.98
CA TYR A 154 -13.08 -0.85 -3.34
C TYR A 154 -13.50 -1.02 -1.87
N ALA A 155 -14.75 -0.68 -1.54
CA ALA A 155 -15.24 -0.71 -0.15
C ALA A 155 -15.08 -2.09 0.52
N SER A 156 -15.29 -3.17 -0.24
CA SER A 156 -15.15 -4.56 0.25
C SER A 156 -13.71 -4.94 0.55
N GLU A 157 -12.79 -4.59 -0.35
CA GLU A 157 -11.35 -4.77 -0.18
C GLU A 157 -10.84 -3.97 1.01
N ILE A 158 -11.27 -2.71 1.14
CA ILE A 158 -10.92 -1.84 2.26
C ILE A 158 -11.39 -2.42 3.59
N ALA A 159 -12.65 -2.87 3.66
CA ALA A 159 -13.20 -3.48 4.87
C ALA A 159 -12.40 -4.73 5.28
N THR A 160 -12.06 -5.57 4.31
CA THR A 160 -11.25 -6.77 4.54
C THR A 160 -9.84 -6.41 5.02
N LEU A 161 -9.16 -5.48 4.36
CA LEU A 161 -7.82 -5.03 4.75
C LEU A 161 -7.81 -4.39 6.13
N ARG A 162 -8.90 -3.71 6.53
CA ARG A 162 -9.05 -3.12 7.86
C ARG A 162 -9.31 -4.15 8.96
N SER A 163 -9.98 -5.27 8.66
CA SER A 163 -10.12 -6.38 9.60
C SER A 163 -8.81 -7.16 9.82
N GLN A 164 -7.84 -7.01 8.91
CA GLN A 164 -6.54 -7.65 8.99
C GLN A 164 -5.52 -6.71 9.62
N ALA A 165 -4.68 -7.24 10.51
CA ALA A 165 -3.57 -6.48 11.06
C ALA A 165 -2.65 -6.02 9.90
N PRO A 166 -2.20 -4.76 9.88
CA PRO A 166 -1.20 -4.32 8.92
C PRO A 166 0.04 -5.20 9.00
N LEU A 167 0.70 -5.40 7.86
CA LEU A 167 1.98 -6.10 7.80
C LEU A 167 2.96 -5.48 8.82
N ARG A 168 3.62 -6.35 9.60
CA ARG A 168 4.58 -5.97 10.63
C ARG A 168 5.95 -5.73 10.04
#